data_AF-A0ABD5PIC0-F1
#
_entry.id   AF-A0ABD5PIC0-F1
#
_cell.length_a   1.000
_cell.length_b   1.000
_cell.length_c   1.000
_cell.angle_alpha   90.00
_cell.angle_beta   90.00
_cell.angle_gamma   90.00
#
_symmetry.space_group_name_H-M   'P 1'
#
loop_
_entity.id
_entity.type
_entity.pdbx_description
1 polymer ?
#
loop_
_entity_poly.entity_id
_entity_poly.type
_entity_poly.pdbx_seq_one_letter_code
_entity_poly.pdbx_strand_id
1 'polypeptide(L)'
;MDDSAPDHRPPEEAFALLGNDLRLRIVRALSEAGEPLPVSGLRERVEERDSGRFNYDLVKLDGWFVTRAYGLNHHIRAEIFISWIESRTTSF
;
A
#
# COMPACT_ATOMS: atom_id res chain seq x y z
N MET A 1 -32.05 -2.34 0.64
CA MET A 1 -31.28 -1.51 1.58
C MET A 1 -29.89 -2.11 1.60
N ASP A 2 -28.98 -1.50 0.86
CA ASP A 2 -27.56 -1.85 0.86
C ASP A 2 -26.96 -1.23 2.11
N ASP A 3 -26.80 -2.05 3.16
CA ASP A 3 -26.19 -1.66 4.44
C ASP A 3 -24.67 -1.85 4.38
N SER A 4 -24.06 -1.40 3.28
CA SER A 4 -22.61 -1.24 3.21
C SER A 4 -22.28 0.11 3.84
N ALA A 5 -22.37 0.21 5.16
CA ALA A 5 -21.72 1.30 5.88
C ALA A 5 -20.26 1.38 5.39
N PRO A 6 -19.73 2.58 5.06
CA PRO A 6 -18.36 2.69 4.59
C PRO A 6 -17.45 2.02 5.61
N ASP A 7 -16.55 1.15 5.13
CA ASP A 7 -15.53 0.45 5.91
C ASP A 7 -14.84 1.45 6.84
N HIS A 8 -15.34 1.56 8.07
CA HIS A 8 -15.02 2.65 8.98
C HIS A 8 -13.75 2.26 9.74
N ARG A 9 -12.65 2.14 8.99
CA ARG A 9 -11.34 1.86 9.55
C ARG A 9 -10.91 3.02 10.44
N PRO A 10 -10.69 2.78 11.75
CA PRO A 10 -10.40 3.87 12.68
C PRO A 10 -9.01 4.48 12.37
N PRO A 11 -8.89 5.81 12.39
CA PRO A 11 -7.61 6.49 12.12
C PRO A 11 -6.47 6.00 13.02
N GLU A 12 -6.76 5.64 14.26
CA GLU A 12 -5.78 5.16 15.24
C GLU A 12 -5.08 3.88 14.75
N GLU A 13 -5.80 2.97 14.13
CA GLU A 13 -5.23 1.74 13.55
C GLU A 13 -4.36 2.05 12.32
N ALA A 14 -4.81 2.98 11.47
CA ALA A 14 -4.04 3.43 10.32
C ALA A 14 -2.71 4.07 10.74
N PHE A 15 -2.73 4.96 11.74
CA PHE A 15 -1.51 5.59 12.26
C PHE A 15 -0.62 4.59 13.01
N ALA A 16 -1.19 3.65 13.77
CA ALA A 16 -0.41 2.58 14.41
C ALA A 16 0.34 1.71 13.40
N LEU A 17 -0.26 1.46 12.23
CA LEU A 17 0.42 0.81 11.12
C LEU A 17 1.57 1.69 10.60
N LEU A 18 1.33 2.97 10.27
CA LEU A 18 2.38 3.83 9.71
C LEU A 18 3.50 4.23 10.69
N GLY A 19 3.30 4.06 12.00
CA GLY A 19 4.31 4.35 13.03
C GLY A 19 5.57 3.46 12.99
N ASN A 20 5.64 2.47 12.10
CA ASN A 20 6.82 1.65 11.88
C ASN A 20 7.63 2.12 10.67
N ASP A 21 8.93 2.28 10.85
CA ASP A 21 9.85 2.79 9.83
C ASP A 21 9.81 2.00 8.51
N LEU A 22 9.89 0.67 8.57
CA LEU A 22 9.87 -0.17 7.37
C LEU A 22 8.53 -0.05 6.64
N ARG A 23 7.41 -0.01 7.38
CA ARG A 23 6.09 0.16 6.78
C ARG A 23 5.94 1.52 6.09
N LEU A 24 6.43 2.60 6.70
CA LEU A 24 6.44 3.92 6.07
C LEU A 24 7.31 3.94 4.80
N ARG A 25 8.49 3.30 4.83
CA ARG A 25 9.37 3.18 3.66
C ARG A 25 8.72 2.40 2.52
N ILE A 26 7.98 1.33 2.82
CA ILE A 26 7.20 0.57 1.83
C ILE A 26 6.16 1.45 1.14
N VAL A 27 5.32 2.14 1.92
CA VAL A 27 4.26 3.01 1.39
C VAL A 27 4.85 4.14 0.56
N ARG A 28 5.94 4.76 1.04
CA ARG A 28 6.65 5.81 0.32
C ARG A 28 7.23 5.32 -1.00
N ALA A 29 7.93 4.18 -1.01
CA ALA A 29 8.54 3.64 -2.22
C ALA A 29 7.51 3.32 -3.30
N LEU A 30 6.34 2.79 -2.91
CA LEU A 30 5.23 2.55 -3.84
C LEU A 30 4.60 3.85 -4.35
N SER A 31 4.45 4.86 -3.47
CA SER A 31 3.94 6.17 -3.86
C SER A 31 4.88 6.89 -4.82
N GLU A 32 6.19 6.81 -4.61
CA GLU A 32 7.21 7.43 -5.46
C GLU A 32 7.34 6.70 -6.81
N ALA A 33 7.08 5.39 -6.85
CA ALA A 33 7.09 4.62 -8.08
C ALA A 33 5.91 4.99 -9.01
N GLY A 34 4.75 5.37 -8.47
CA GLY A 34 3.55 5.72 -9.25
C GLY A 34 2.90 4.55 -10.01
N GLU A 35 3.53 3.38 -10.01
CA GLU A 35 3.10 2.17 -10.72
C GLU A 35 3.26 0.92 -9.83
N PRO A 36 2.60 -0.22 -10.15
CA PRO A 36 2.83 -1.46 -9.43
C PRO A 36 4.29 -1.90 -9.48
N LEU A 37 4.83 -2.33 -8.34
CA LEU A 37 6.17 -2.91 -8.26
C LEU A 37 6.11 -4.42 -8.00
N PRO A 38 7.01 -5.23 -8.57
CA PRO A 38 7.20 -6.60 -8.13
C PRO A 38 7.69 -6.62 -6.68
N VAL A 39 7.29 -7.64 -5.91
CA VAL A 39 7.67 -7.82 -4.48
C VAL A 39 9.19 -7.69 -4.28
N SER A 40 9.99 -8.32 -5.14
CA SER A 40 11.45 -8.26 -5.10
C SER A 40 11.98 -6.85 -5.32
N GLY A 41 11.48 -6.16 -6.36
CA GLY A 41 11.90 -4.79 -6.67
C GLY A 41 11.47 -3.77 -5.63
N LEU A 42 10.38 -4.01 -4.90
CA LEU A 42 9.99 -3.21 -3.74
C LEU A 42 10.94 -3.45 -2.56
N ARG A 43 11.25 -4.72 -2.26
CA ARG A 43 12.17 -5.09 -1.18
C ARG A 43 13.57 -4.52 -1.38
N GLU A 44 14.06 -4.53 -2.62
CA GLU A 44 15.34 -3.92 -3.00
C GLU A 44 15.34 -2.40 -2.77
N ARG A 45 14.28 -1.69 -3.19
CA ARG A 45 14.15 -0.24 -3.00
C ARG A 45 14.11 0.18 -1.53
N VAL A 46 13.49 -0.62 -0.67
CA VAL A 46 13.48 -0.37 0.79
C VAL A 46 14.69 -0.99 1.49
N GLU A 47 15.69 -1.47 0.74
CA GLU A 47 16.95 -2.00 1.26
C GLU A 47 16.79 -3.03 2.40
N GLU A 48 15.69 -3.78 2.40
CA GLU A 48 15.39 -4.74 3.47
C GLU A 48 15.92 -6.13 3.10
N ARG A 49 16.82 -6.62 3.95
CA ARG A 49 17.53 -7.90 3.73
C ARG A 49 16.75 -9.08 4.28
N ASP A 50 15.96 -8.86 5.33
CA ASP A 50 15.11 -9.88 5.92
C ASP A 50 13.78 -9.97 5.15
N SER A 51 13.68 -10.98 4.29
CA SER A 51 12.47 -11.24 3.49
C SER A 51 11.26 -11.62 4.35
N GLY A 52 11.46 -12.24 5.52
CA GLY A 52 10.39 -12.60 6.44
C GLY A 52 9.78 -11.36 7.10
N ARG A 53 10.65 -10.50 7.63
CA ARG A 53 10.24 -9.19 8.18
C ARG A 53 9.55 -8.33 7.13
N PHE A 54 10.16 -8.21 5.94
CA PHE A 54 9.57 -7.46 4.83
C PHE A 54 8.17 -7.97 4.48
N ASN A 55 8.01 -9.27 4.27
CA ASN A 55 6.71 -9.84 3.91
C ASN A 55 5.68 -9.68 5.03
N TYR A 56 6.09 -9.83 6.29
CA TYR A 56 5.20 -9.62 7.43
C TYR A 56 4.67 -8.18 7.49
N ASP A 57 5.54 -7.19 7.38
CA ASP A 57 5.15 -5.78 7.40
C ASP A 57 4.33 -5.40 6.16
N LEU A 58 4.65 -5.96 4.99
CA LEU A 58 3.89 -5.78 3.77
C LEU A 58 2.47 -6.36 3.87
N VAL A 59 2.30 -7.55 4.46
CA VAL A 59 0.97 -8.16 4.69
C VAL A 59 0.11 -7.25 5.58
N LYS A 60 0.70 -6.62 6.60
CA LYS A 60 -0.03 -5.70 7.48
C LYS A 60 -0.54 -4.44 6.78
N LEU A 61 0.13 -4.02 5.72
CA LEU A 61 -0.27 -2.85 4.93
C LEU A 61 -1.33 -3.20 3.88
N ASP A 62 -1.48 -4.48 3.54
CA ASP A 62 -2.42 -4.93 2.51
C ASP A 62 -3.87 -4.64 2.91
N GLY A 63 -4.63 -4.05 1.99
CA GLY A 63 -5.96 -3.54 2.24
C GLY A 63 -6.01 -2.20 2.96
N TRP A 64 -4.94 -1.76 3.64
CA TRP A 64 -4.86 -0.45 4.33
C TRP A 64 -4.26 0.65 3.47
N PHE A 65 -3.06 0.41 2.97
CA PHE A 65 -2.26 1.38 2.23
C PHE A 65 -1.69 0.82 0.94
N VAL A 66 -1.74 -0.50 0.77
CA VAL A 66 -1.27 -1.20 -0.42
C VAL A 66 -2.30 -2.24 -0.81
N THR A 67 -2.33 -2.59 -2.10
CA THR A 67 -3.10 -3.72 -2.62
C THR A 67 -2.19 -4.62 -3.41
N ARG A 68 -2.21 -5.91 -3.09
CA ARG A 68 -1.52 -6.94 -3.86
C ARG A 68 -2.37 -7.39 -5.04
N ALA A 69 -1.80 -7.31 -6.24
CA ALA A 69 -2.39 -7.90 -7.43
C ALA A 69 -1.83 -9.32 -7.60
N TYR A 70 -2.70 -10.33 -7.42
CA TYR A 70 -2.35 -11.72 -7.69
C TYR A 70 -2.47 -11.99 -9.21
N GLY A 71 -1.34 -12.22 -9.87
CA GLY A 71 -1.23 -12.58 -11.29
C GLY A 71 0.10 -13.31 -11.56
N LEU A 72 0.39 -13.67 -12.82
CA LEU A 72 1.58 -14.46 -13.20
C LEU A 72 2.93 -13.86 -12.76
N ASN A 73 2.95 -12.57 -12.44
CA ASN A 73 4.05 -11.88 -11.78
C ASN A 73 3.46 -11.11 -10.58
N HIS A 74 3.80 -11.48 -9.34
CA HIS A 74 3.25 -10.85 -8.13
C HIS A 74 3.62 -9.35 -8.05
N HIS A 75 2.68 -8.47 -8.41
CA HIS A 75 2.85 -7.02 -8.35
C HIS A 75 2.08 -6.42 -7.17
N ILE A 76 2.59 -5.33 -6.60
CA ILE A 76 2.04 -4.62 -5.45
C ILE A 76 1.85 -3.16 -5.83
N ARG A 77 0.70 -2.57 -5.52
CA ARG A 77 0.42 -1.13 -5.69
C ARG A 77 0.22 -0.47 -4.32
N ALA A 78 0.56 0.81 -4.18
CA ALA A 78 0.01 1.62 -3.10
C ALA A 78 -1.45 1.99 -3.41
N GLU A 79 -2.31 1.90 -2.39
CA GLU A 79 -3.69 2.40 -2.35
C GLU A 79 -3.75 3.90 -2.02
N ILE A 80 -2.61 4.59 -1.87
CA ILE A 80 -2.59 6.05 -1.82
C ILE A 80 -2.89 6.57 -3.23
N PHE A 81 -4.19 6.70 -3.46
CA PHE A 81 -4.92 6.94 -4.70
C PHE A 81 -4.36 8.07 -5.58
N ILE A 82 -3.56 7.75 -6.60
CA ILE A 82 -3.34 8.68 -7.74
C ILE A 82 -4.57 8.67 -8.67
N SER A 83 -5.24 7.53 -8.85
CA SER A 83 -6.39 7.43 -9.78
C SER A 83 -7.69 8.12 -9.31
N TRP A 84 -7.91 8.31 -8.00
CA TRP A 84 -9.13 8.97 -7.46
C TRP A 84 -8.94 10.47 -7.24
N ILE A 85 -7.69 10.95 -7.06
CA ILE A 85 -7.39 12.38 -7.08
C ILE A 85 -7.55 12.93 -8.50
N GLU A 86 -7.06 12.21 -9.52
CA GLU A 86 -7.27 12.61 -10.92
C GLU A 86 -8.76 12.53 -11.32
N SER A 87 -9.49 11.50 -10.84
CA SER A 87 -10.93 11.37 -11.10
C SER A 87 -11.78 12.46 -10.42
N ARG A 88 -11.29 13.13 -9.36
CA ARG A 88 -11.97 14.28 -8.72
C ARG A 88 -11.52 15.64 -9.26
N THR A 89 -10.34 15.74 -9.87
CA THR A 89 -9.79 17.02 -10.36
C THR A 89 -10.11 17.28 -11.83
N THR A 90 -10.47 16.23 -12.60
CA THR A 90 -10.90 16.37 -14.00
C THR A 90 -12.39 16.77 -14.13
N SER A 91 -13.05 17.05 -13.01
CA SER A 91 -14.37 17.67 -12.98
C SER A 91 -14.24 19.12 -12.50
N PHE A 92 -13.52 19.94 -13.27
CA PHE A 92 -13.53 21.41 -13.17
C PHE A 92 -13.59 22.02 -14.56
#